data_AF-A0A7X6V7Y9-F1
#
_entry.id   AF-A0A7X6V7Y9-F1
#
_cell.length_a   1.000
_cell.length_b   1.000
_cell.length_c   1.000
_cell.angle_alpha   90.00
_cell.angle_beta   90.00
_cell.angle_gamma   90.00
#
_symmetry.space_group_name_H-M   'P 1'
#
loop_
_entity.id
_entity.type
_entity.pdbx_description
1 polymer ?
#
loop_
_entity_poly.entity_id
_entity_poly.type
_entity_poly.pdbx_seq_one_letter_code
_entity_poly.pdbx_strand_id
1 'polypeptide(L)'
;IEWGDMASGRDDDPDGDGLSNYEEFLAGTDPLDNRSLLRVTSIKPSDEGIRIFWDSVPGKIYAVEYAQTLSGVWSEIENGIVAENTETSVLYPSGDSGFFRVVIYLE
;
A
#
# COMPACT_ATOMS: atom_id res chain seq x y z
N ILE A 1 34.80 -4.60 -16.38
CA ILE A 1 33.41 -5.12 -16.43
C ILE A 1 32.83 -4.80 -15.07
N GLU A 2 32.10 -3.69 -14.98
CA GLU A 2 31.34 -3.38 -13.76
C GLU A 2 30.17 -4.36 -13.72
N TRP A 3 30.29 -5.35 -12.86
CA TRP A 3 29.16 -6.20 -12.50
C TRP A 3 28.33 -5.36 -11.53
N GLY A 4 27.34 -4.64 -12.06
CA GLY A 4 26.35 -3.96 -11.24
C GLY A 4 25.56 -5.01 -10.48
N ASP A 5 25.90 -5.19 -9.21
CA ASP A 5 25.15 -5.94 -8.19
C ASP A 5 23.79 -5.26 -7.94
N MET A 6 22.93 -5.27 -8.96
CA MET A 6 21.56 -4.78 -8.92
C MET A 6 20.71 -5.82 -8.19
N ALA A 7 20.15 -5.45 -7.04
CA ALA A 7 19.46 -6.32 -6.09
C ALA A 7 20.34 -7.41 -5.46
N SER A 8 21.34 -7.01 -4.68
CA SER A 8 21.89 -7.89 -3.64
C SER A 8 20.76 -8.29 -2.68
N GLY A 9 20.75 -9.52 -2.17
CA GLY A 9 20.01 -9.95 -0.96
C GLY A 9 18.47 -9.90 -0.94
N ARG A 10 17.85 -10.85 -0.21
CA ARG A 10 16.41 -10.79 0.12
C ARG A 10 16.06 -9.56 0.99
N ASP A 11 16.98 -9.19 1.86
CA ASP A 11 16.79 -8.20 2.92
C ASP A 11 17.45 -6.85 2.58
N ASP A 12 18.01 -6.69 1.38
CA ASP A 12 18.60 -5.43 0.96
C ASP A 12 17.53 -4.52 0.34
N ASP A 13 17.86 -3.23 0.32
CA ASP A 13 17.06 -2.10 -0.18
C ASP A 13 17.92 -1.37 -1.24
N PRO A 14 17.87 -1.80 -2.52
CA PRO A 14 18.76 -1.30 -3.56
C PRO A 14 18.38 0.09 -4.08
N ASP A 15 17.11 0.49 -3.97
CA ASP A 15 16.61 1.78 -4.45
C ASP A 15 16.48 2.85 -3.34
N GLY A 16 16.69 2.44 -2.09
CA GLY A 16 16.81 3.30 -0.92
C GLY A 16 15.47 3.83 -0.41
N ASP A 17 14.36 3.12 -0.66
CA ASP A 17 13.03 3.53 -0.26
C ASP A 17 12.64 3.08 1.17
N GLY A 18 13.50 2.27 1.79
CA GLY A 18 13.34 1.74 3.14
C GLY A 18 12.60 0.42 3.22
N LEU A 19 12.23 -0.18 2.10
CA LEU A 19 11.68 -1.53 1.99
C LEU A 19 12.76 -2.49 1.48
N SER A 20 12.76 -3.70 2.04
CA SER A 20 13.58 -4.77 1.49
C SER A 20 12.95 -5.37 0.23
N ASN A 21 13.79 -5.94 -0.64
CA ASN A 21 13.35 -6.71 -1.81
C ASN A 21 12.23 -7.72 -1.51
N TYR A 22 12.24 -8.34 -0.31
CA TYR A 22 11.18 -9.24 0.13
C TYR A 22 9.86 -8.54 0.43
N GLU A 23 9.90 -7.42 1.15
CA GLU A 23 8.71 -6.63 1.47
C GLU A 23 8.08 -6.08 0.19
N GLU A 24 8.91 -5.65 -0.75
CA GLU A 24 8.47 -5.20 -2.06
C GLU A 24 7.87 -6.32 -2.90
N PHE A 25 8.47 -7.51 -2.89
CA PHE A 25 7.87 -8.69 -3.52
C PHE A 25 6.48 -9.03 -2.93
N LEU A 26 6.32 -8.90 -1.61
CA LEU A 26 5.03 -9.07 -0.95
C LEU A 26 4.05 -7.97 -1.37
N ALA A 27 4.51 -6.72 -1.47
CA ALA A 27 3.72 -5.57 -1.88
C ALA A 27 3.36 -5.57 -3.38
N GLY A 28 4.18 -6.24 -4.20
CA GLY A 28 4.13 -6.16 -5.66
C GLY A 28 4.72 -4.85 -6.21
N THR A 29 5.67 -4.25 -5.50
CA THR A 29 6.43 -3.06 -5.94
C THR A 29 7.72 -3.46 -6.67
N ASP A 30 8.47 -2.48 -7.19
CA ASP A 30 9.68 -2.71 -8.00
C ASP A 30 10.92 -2.32 -7.18
N PRO A 31 11.79 -3.28 -6.80
CA PRO A 31 12.94 -3.06 -5.91
C PRO A 31 14.05 -2.18 -6.45
N LEU A 32 13.92 -1.71 -7.68
CA LEU A 32 14.87 -0.83 -8.33
C LEU A 32 14.27 0.56 -8.60
N ASP A 33 13.04 0.83 -8.14
CA ASP A 33 12.34 2.10 -8.31
C ASP A 33 11.62 2.54 -7.03
N ASN A 34 12.27 3.43 -6.27
CA ASN A 34 11.76 4.02 -5.03
C ASN A 34 10.46 4.85 -5.16
N ARG A 35 9.90 4.95 -6.37
CA ARG A 35 8.58 5.54 -6.62
C ARG A 35 7.46 4.50 -6.67
N SER A 36 7.82 3.22 -6.83
CA SER A 36 6.94 2.06 -6.81
C SER A 36 6.57 1.75 -5.37
N LEU A 37 5.53 2.41 -4.85
CA LEU A 37 5.15 2.33 -3.44
C LEU A 37 3.71 1.89 -3.28
N LEU A 38 3.46 1.01 -2.31
CA LEU A 38 2.10 0.75 -1.83
C LEU A 38 1.64 1.94 -0.98
N ARG A 39 0.82 2.82 -1.56
CA ARG A 39 0.29 4.02 -0.89
C ARG A 39 -1.10 4.39 -1.37
N VAL A 40 -1.81 5.17 -0.57
CA VAL A 40 -3.03 5.86 -1.03
C VAL A 40 -2.64 6.88 -2.12
N THR A 41 -3.23 6.74 -3.30
CA THR A 41 -2.98 7.62 -4.46
C THR A 41 -4.02 8.73 -4.59
N SER A 42 -5.25 8.49 -4.13
CA SER A 42 -6.31 9.50 -4.15
C SER A 42 -7.37 9.25 -3.09
N ILE A 43 -7.98 10.33 -2.61
CA ILE A 43 -9.19 10.30 -1.78
C ILE A 43 -10.20 11.23 -2.44
N LYS A 44 -11.38 10.70 -2.78
CA LYS A 44 -12.44 11.46 -3.47
C LYS A 44 -13.73 11.41 -2.67
N PRO A 45 -14.44 12.53 -2.49
CA PRO A 45 -15.79 12.52 -1.94
C PRO A 45 -16.74 11.66 -2.79
N SER A 46 -17.70 11.01 -2.15
CA SER A 46 -18.84 10.34 -2.78
C SER A 46 -20.13 10.70 -2.03
N ASP A 47 -21.28 10.34 -2.59
CA ASP A 47 -22.58 10.55 -1.91
C ASP A 47 -22.70 9.75 -0.60
N GLU A 48 -21.84 8.74 -0.43
CA GLU A 48 -21.87 7.79 0.68
C GLU A 48 -20.69 7.99 1.65
N GLY A 49 -19.81 8.99 1.44
CA GLY A 49 -18.63 9.22 2.29
C GLY A 49 -17.41 9.68 1.48
N ILE A 50 -16.26 9.03 1.70
CA ILE A 50 -15.07 9.19 0.86
C ILE A 50 -14.66 7.84 0.27
N ARG A 51 -14.11 7.86 -0.93
CA ARG A 51 -13.52 6.69 -1.58
C ARG A 51 -12.02 6.85 -1.66
N ILE A 52 -11.31 5.85 -1.14
CA ILE A 52 -9.85 5.82 -1.01
C ILE A 52 -9.32 4.90 -2.10
N PHE A 53 -8.36 5.36 -2.89
CA PHE A 53 -7.79 4.67 -4.05
C PHE A 53 -6.30 4.39 -3.84
N TRP A 54 -5.82 3.27 -4.38
CA TRP A 54 -4.40 2.92 -4.46
C TRP A 54 -4.12 2.11 -5.72
N ASP A 55 -2.87 2.17 -6.20
CA ASP A 55 -2.38 1.28 -7.24
C ASP A 55 -2.24 -0.14 -6.65
N SER A 56 -2.80 -1.13 -7.33
CA SER A 56 -2.90 -2.51 -6.82
C SER A 56 -2.36 -3.52 -7.82
N VAL A 57 -2.00 -4.72 -7.33
CA VAL A 57 -1.61 -5.83 -8.19
C VAL A 57 -2.71 -6.89 -8.18
N PRO A 58 -3.31 -7.26 -9.34
CA PRO A 58 -4.34 -8.28 -9.39
C PRO A 58 -3.95 -9.58 -8.68
N GLY A 59 -4.85 -10.10 -7.85
CA GLY A 59 -4.65 -11.30 -7.05
C GLY A 59 -3.97 -11.09 -5.69
N LYS A 60 -3.43 -9.90 -5.40
CA LYS A 60 -3.00 -9.53 -4.05
C LYS A 60 -4.21 -9.13 -3.19
N ILE A 61 -4.06 -9.26 -1.88
CA ILE A 61 -5.09 -8.95 -0.90
C ILE A 61 -4.60 -7.79 -0.03
N TYR A 62 -5.48 -6.81 0.18
CA TYR A 62 -5.17 -5.59 0.90
C TYR A 62 -6.10 -5.38 2.09
N ALA A 63 -5.65 -4.57 3.03
CA ALA A 63 -6.48 -3.93 4.04
C ALA A 63 -6.25 -2.42 4.01
N VAL A 64 -7.27 -1.67 4.38
CA VAL A 64 -7.20 -0.23 4.56
C VAL A 64 -7.46 0.08 6.02
N GLU A 65 -6.57 0.87 6.62
CA GLU A 65 -6.63 1.23 8.02
C GLU A 65 -6.72 2.75 8.18
N TYR A 66 -7.30 3.16 9.31
CA TYR A 66 -7.52 4.54 9.70
C TYR A 66 -6.95 4.82 11.09
N ALA A 67 -6.43 6.03 11.29
CA ALA A 67 -6.09 6.56 12.60
C ALA A 67 -6.39 8.06 12.68
N GLN A 68 -6.86 8.55 13.83
CA GLN A 68 -7.08 9.99 14.05
C GLN A 68 -5.77 10.80 14.02
N THR A 69 -4.65 10.18 14.37
CA THR A 69 -3.31 10.81 14.35
C THR A 69 -2.29 9.82 13.79
N LEU A 70 -1.21 10.30 13.18
CA LEU A 70 -0.16 9.45 12.59
C LEU A 70 0.46 8.45 13.58
N SER A 71 0.59 8.86 14.85
CA SER A 71 1.16 8.03 15.92
C SER A 71 0.09 7.34 16.78
N GLY A 72 -1.17 7.38 16.35
CA GLY A 72 -2.30 6.83 17.08
C GLY A 72 -2.48 5.32 16.87
N VAL A 73 -3.59 4.81 17.41
CA VAL A 73 -4.03 3.44 17.13
C VAL A 73 -4.64 3.40 15.73
N TRP A 74 -4.16 2.46 14.93
CA TRP A 74 -4.72 2.16 13.61
C TRP A 74 -5.83 1.11 13.76
N SER A 75 -6.99 1.41 13.19
CA SER A 75 -8.14 0.50 13.13
C SER A 75 -8.48 0.19 11.68
N GLU A 76 -8.83 -1.06 11.40
CA GLU A 76 -9.24 -1.48 10.06
C GLU A 76 -10.55 -0.80 9.65
N ILE A 77 -10.57 -0.26 8.44
CA ILE A 77 -11.80 0.12 7.73
C ILE A 77 -12.37 -1.12 7.06
N GLU A 78 -11.53 -1.81 6.30
CA GLU A 78 -11.89 -3.03 5.59
C GLU A 78 -10.61 -3.84 5.34
N ASN A 79 -10.73 -5.16 5.36
CA ASN A 79 -9.65 -6.11 5.11
C ASN A 79 -10.14 -7.21 4.13
N GLY A 80 -9.23 -8.05 3.65
CA GLY A 80 -9.59 -9.10 2.69
C GLY A 80 -9.94 -8.57 1.30
N ILE A 81 -9.52 -7.35 0.95
CA ILE A 81 -9.85 -6.70 -0.33
C ILE A 81 -9.00 -7.34 -1.42
N VAL A 82 -9.59 -8.23 -2.21
CA VAL A 82 -8.91 -8.88 -3.34
C VAL A 82 -8.85 -7.90 -4.51
N ALA A 83 -7.65 -7.55 -4.96
CA ALA A 83 -7.48 -6.72 -6.13
C ALA A 83 -7.79 -7.48 -7.41
N GLU A 84 -8.71 -6.96 -8.22
CA GLU A 84 -9.05 -7.51 -9.54
C GLU A 84 -8.34 -6.78 -10.69
N ASN A 85 -7.94 -5.53 -10.46
CA ASN A 85 -7.36 -4.64 -11.45
C ASN A 85 -6.09 -3.95 -10.91
N THR A 86 -5.49 -3.08 -11.72
CA THR A 86 -4.30 -2.31 -11.35
C THR A 86 -4.60 -1.10 -10.46
N GLU A 87 -5.87 -0.80 -10.21
CA GLU A 87 -6.33 0.18 -9.23
C GLU A 87 -7.45 -0.45 -8.41
N THR A 88 -7.39 -0.30 -7.09
CA THR A 88 -8.44 -0.75 -6.17
C THR A 88 -8.92 0.43 -5.34
N SER A 89 -10.16 0.36 -4.86
CA SER A 89 -10.71 1.38 -3.98
C SER A 89 -11.63 0.82 -2.91
N VAL A 90 -11.69 1.52 -1.79
CA VAL A 90 -12.60 1.21 -0.67
C VAL A 90 -13.45 2.43 -0.32
N LEU A 91 -14.70 2.20 0.09
CA LEU A 91 -15.57 3.25 0.65
C LEU A 91 -15.33 3.36 2.15
N TYR A 92 -15.05 4.58 2.62
CA TYR A 92 -15.13 4.93 4.03
C TYR A 92 -16.38 5.79 4.24
N PRO A 93 -17.48 5.21 4.75
CA PRO A 93 -18.80 5.84 4.66
C PRO A 93 -18.98 7.03 5.60
N SER A 94 -18.29 7.00 6.74
CA SER A 94 -18.34 8.08 7.71
C SER A 94 -17.20 7.95 8.70
N GLY A 95 -16.58 9.07 9.02
CA GLY A 95 -15.70 9.19 10.17
C GLY A 95 -15.04 10.56 10.23
N ASP A 96 -14.33 10.79 11.33
CA ASP A 96 -13.59 12.03 11.52
C ASP A 96 -12.43 12.12 10.53
N SER A 97 -12.00 13.35 10.24
CA SER A 97 -10.72 13.58 9.56
C SER A 97 -9.59 12.83 10.26
N GLY A 98 -8.75 12.16 9.48
CA GLY A 98 -7.60 11.44 10.00
C GLY A 98 -6.67 10.98 8.90
N PHE A 99 -5.86 9.99 9.22
CA PHE A 99 -4.85 9.40 8.36
C PHE A 99 -5.30 8.02 7.90
N PHE A 100 -4.95 7.69 6.67
CA PHE A 100 -5.27 6.42 6.04
C PHE A 100 -3.97 5.77 5.56
N ARG A 101 -3.92 4.44 5.64
CA ARG A 101 -2.87 3.65 5.00
C ARG A 101 -3.48 2.41 4.37
N VAL A 102 -2.82 1.93 3.34
CA VAL A 102 -3.10 0.64 2.72
C VAL A 102 -1.94 -0.29 3.08
N VAL A 103 -2.27 -1.53 3.43
CA VAL A 103 -1.31 -2.56 3.81
C VAL A 103 -1.62 -3.85 3.06
N ILE A 104 -0.60 -4.71 2.90
CA ILE A 104 -0.81 -6.08 2.45
C ILE A 104 -1.51 -6.87 3.56
N TYR A 105 -2.53 -7.63 3.18
CA TYR A 105 -3.26 -8.50 4.08
C TYR A 105 -2.88 -9.96 3.79
N LEU A 106 -2.32 -10.63 4.80
CA LEU A 106 -1.99 -12.05 4.77
C LEU A 106 -2.93 -12.76 5.75
N GLU A 107 -3.65 -13.79 5.29
CA GLU A 107 -4.51 -14.64 6.13
C GLU A 107 -3.72 -15.53 7.09
#